data_AF-A0A1V5YZG6-F1
#
_entry.id   AF-A0A1V5YZG6-F1
#
_cell.length_a   1.000
_cell.length_b   1.000
_cell.length_c   1.000
_cell.angle_alpha   90.00
_cell.angle_beta   90.00
_cell.angle_gamma   90.00
#
_symmetry.space_group_name_H-M   'P 1'
#
loop_
_entity.id
_entity.type
_entity.pdbx_description
1 polymer ?
#
loop_
_entity_poly.entity_id
_entity_poly.type
_entity_poly.pdbx_seq_one_letter_code
_entity_poly.pdbx_strand_id
1 'polypeptide(L)'
;MNRSGFLRTVFVLLAVFCLLHGGQLQAEERILLIGDSWAQGIWMAGLLDKALAEAGFPEMTAIGESCALGGTRADQWNKPEYREKILDALALSPTVDMIHLIIGGNDVLKRIRDTNVFTAWSEKKRDKEWDLIAADIRDLVEFCLSIEQVKCVGLAGYDYLNASTAKEALGMLGQNFDFGGMSQEQVNACMIALEKRKKDLAASIKGCVYIHNFGLLQHHFNDPEGTPLPGAPPEYVSFPGGDPARPMPDAAFTKVSFGGREFAGDGIHPGEEAHMVMLRNGMQCCYVPYLRSLTEKQATAEHDDRSGGN
;
A
#
# COMPACT_ATOMS: atom_id res chain seq x y z
N MET A 1 28.38 -40.12 44.98
CA MET A 1 28.42 -39.23 43.80
C MET A 1 29.02 -37.88 44.21
N ASN A 2 30.10 -37.45 43.56
CA ASN A 2 30.80 -36.21 43.90
C ASN A 2 29.95 -34.98 43.56
N ARG A 3 29.56 -34.21 44.58
CA ARG A 3 28.78 -32.97 44.44
C ARG A 3 29.40 -31.95 43.47
N SER A 4 30.73 -31.94 43.33
CA SER A 4 31.43 -31.05 42.40
C SER A 4 31.29 -31.43 40.93
N GLY A 5 31.10 -32.71 40.62
CA GLY A 5 30.86 -33.19 39.26
C GLY A 5 29.45 -32.84 38.77
N PHE A 6 28.45 -32.99 39.66
CA PHE A 6 27.05 -32.67 39.35
C PHE A 6 26.83 -31.18 39.06
N LEU A 7 27.43 -30.27 39.84
CA LEU A 7 27.32 -28.83 39.60
C LEU A 7 27.97 -28.38 38.28
N ARG A 8 29.10 -28.99 37.88
CA ARG A 8 29.75 -28.66 36.60
C ARG A 8 28.92 -29.13 35.40
N THR A 9 28.31 -30.31 35.48
CA THR A 9 27.45 -30.82 34.41
C THR A 9 26.17 -29.99 34.27
N VAL A 10 25.56 -29.54 35.38
CA VAL A 10 24.38 -28.65 35.34
C VAL A 10 24.72 -27.27 34.74
N PHE A 11 25.86 -26.67 35.09
CA PHE A 11 26.27 -25.38 34.52
C PHE A 11 26.58 -25.46 33.02
N VAL A 12 27.20 -26.54 32.55
CA VAL A 12 27.46 -26.74 31.11
C VAL A 12 26.15 -26.96 30.35
N LEU A 13 25.20 -27.71 30.91
CA LEU A 13 23.88 -27.91 30.29
C LEU A 13 23.05 -26.62 30.25
N LEU A 14 23.10 -25.77 31.29
CA LEU A 14 22.44 -24.45 31.30
C LEU A 14 23.07 -23.49 30.28
N ALA A 15 24.40 -23.45 30.18
CA ALA A 15 25.09 -22.62 29.18
C ALA A 15 24.77 -23.08 27.75
N VAL A 16 24.69 -24.40 27.50
CA VAL A 16 24.27 -24.95 26.21
C VAL A 16 22.79 -24.66 25.94
N PHE A 17 21.91 -24.70 26.95
CA PHE A 17 20.50 -24.36 26.78
C PHE A 17 20.28 -22.86 26.49
N CYS A 18 21.06 -21.96 27.11
CA CYS A 18 21.05 -20.52 26.82
C CYS A 18 21.68 -20.17 25.45
N LEU A 19 22.65 -20.95 24.97
CA LEU A 19 23.22 -20.79 23.62
C LEU A 19 22.32 -21.38 22.52
N LEU A 20 21.49 -22.38 22.85
CA LEU A 20 20.50 -22.98 21.93
C LEU A 20 19.16 -22.22 21.90
N HIS A 21 18.90 -21.36 22.89
CA HIS A 21 17.82 -20.35 22.86
C HIS A 21 18.37 -18.99 22.42
N GLY A 22 19.40 -18.97 21.57
CA GLY A 22 19.77 -17.77 20.82
C GLY A 22 18.49 -17.20 20.23
N GLY A 23 18.06 -16.07 20.79
CA GLY A 23 16.69 -15.59 20.66
C GLY A 23 16.26 -15.63 19.21
N GLN A 24 15.15 -16.29 18.92
CA GLN A 24 14.40 -15.91 17.73
C GLN A 24 14.10 -14.43 17.93
N LEU A 25 14.87 -13.58 17.24
CA LEU A 25 14.52 -12.19 17.04
C LEU A 25 13.11 -12.25 16.45
N GLN A 26 12.13 -11.99 17.31
CA GLN A 26 10.76 -11.83 16.87
C GLN A 26 10.79 -10.67 15.88
N ALA A 27 10.25 -10.90 14.68
CA ALA A 27 10.20 -9.86 13.68
C ALA A 27 9.45 -8.65 14.27
N GLU A 28 10.01 -7.47 14.06
CA GLU A 28 9.51 -6.21 14.60
C GLU A 28 8.42 -5.67 13.67
N GLU A 29 7.25 -5.39 14.22
CA GLU A 29 6.16 -4.77 13.46
C GLU A 29 6.50 -3.30 13.21
N ARG A 30 6.69 -2.94 11.94
CA ARG A 30 7.15 -1.58 11.56
C ARG A 30 6.18 -0.83 10.66
N ILE A 31 5.33 -1.56 9.92
CA ILE A 31 4.38 -0.96 8.99
C ILE A 31 2.95 -1.32 9.38
N LEU A 32 2.09 -0.33 9.57
CA LEU A 32 0.64 -0.54 9.62
C LEU A 32 0.03 -0.32 8.22
N LEU A 33 -0.64 -1.35 7.72
CA LEU A 33 -1.35 -1.34 6.46
C LEU A 33 -2.79 -0.87 6.67
N ILE A 34 -3.14 0.25 6.04
CA ILE A 34 -4.47 0.87 6.12
C ILE A 34 -5.04 0.97 4.72
N GLY A 35 -6.30 0.61 4.53
CA GLY A 35 -6.94 0.85 3.25
C GLY A 35 -8.15 0.00 2.96
N ASP A 36 -8.42 -0.10 1.66
CA ASP A 36 -9.55 -0.82 1.11
C ASP A 36 -9.23 -2.27 0.73
N SER A 37 -9.90 -2.81 -0.29
CA SER A 37 -9.75 -4.20 -0.73
C SER A 37 -8.38 -4.50 -1.32
N TRP A 38 -7.64 -3.51 -1.84
CA TRP A 38 -6.26 -3.71 -2.29
C TRP A 38 -5.33 -3.91 -1.08
N ALA A 39 -5.52 -3.11 -0.02
CA ALA A 39 -4.82 -3.32 1.24
C ALA A 39 -5.20 -4.66 1.87
N GLN A 40 -6.49 -5.04 1.84
CA GLN A 40 -6.94 -6.33 2.34
C GLN A 40 -6.28 -7.51 1.61
N GLY A 41 -6.16 -7.45 0.28
CA GLY A 41 -5.48 -8.46 -0.52
C GLY A 41 -4.00 -8.62 -0.12
N ILE A 42 -3.29 -7.50 0.05
CA ILE A 42 -1.89 -7.48 0.50
C ILE A 42 -1.74 -8.09 1.91
N TRP A 43 -2.64 -7.73 2.84
CA TRP A 43 -2.64 -8.25 4.20
C TRP A 43 -2.83 -9.77 4.22
N MET A 44 -3.93 -10.25 3.61
CA MET A 44 -4.30 -11.67 3.67
C MET A 44 -3.25 -12.58 3.03
N ALA A 45 -2.52 -12.10 2.01
CA ALA A 45 -1.48 -12.85 1.33
C ALA A 45 -0.06 -12.64 1.92
N GLY A 46 0.08 -11.82 2.98
CA GLY A 46 1.36 -11.54 3.65
C GLY A 46 2.40 -10.93 2.72
N LEU A 47 1.96 -10.10 1.75
CA LEU A 47 2.84 -9.66 0.65
C LEU A 47 3.81 -8.56 1.07
N LEU A 48 3.43 -7.73 2.05
CA LEU A 48 4.30 -6.65 2.52
C LEU A 48 5.53 -7.20 3.26
N ASP A 49 5.36 -8.26 4.07
CA ASP A 49 6.46 -8.97 4.74
C ASP A 49 7.42 -9.60 3.72
N LYS A 50 6.88 -10.22 2.67
CA LYS A 50 7.68 -10.75 1.55
C LYS A 50 8.48 -9.64 0.88
N ALA A 51 7.86 -8.48 0.62
CA ALA A 51 8.53 -7.34 0.01
C ALA A 51 9.62 -6.74 0.91
N LEU A 52 9.40 -6.68 2.22
CA LEU A 52 10.41 -6.26 3.21
C LEU A 52 11.61 -7.21 3.22
N ALA A 53 11.38 -8.52 3.25
CA ALA A 53 12.44 -9.51 3.19
C ALA A 53 13.25 -9.42 1.88
N GLU A 54 12.60 -9.25 0.73
CA GLU A 54 13.27 -9.03 -0.56
C GLU A 54 14.09 -7.73 -0.60
N ALA A 55 13.64 -6.70 0.12
CA ALA A 55 14.34 -5.42 0.24
C ALA A 55 15.52 -5.46 1.25
N GLY A 56 15.73 -6.59 1.94
CA GLY A 56 16.82 -6.78 2.90
C GLY A 56 16.46 -6.48 4.35
N PHE A 57 15.17 -6.45 4.69
CA PHE A 57 14.65 -6.25 6.05
C PHE A 57 13.79 -7.43 6.54
N PRO A 58 14.30 -8.68 6.52
CA PRO A 58 13.53 -9.87 6.92
C PRO A 58 13.11 -9.87 8.41
N GLU A 59 13.73 -9.02 9.22
CA GLU A 59 13.40 -8.81 10.63
C GLU A 59 12.22 -7.86 10.85
N MET A 60 11.68 -7.24 9.79
CA MET A 60 10.54 -6.33 9.88
C MET A 60 9.28 -6.97 9.30
N THR A 61 8.13 -6.70 9.92
CA THR A 61 6.82 -7.14 9.45
C THR A 61 5.81 -5.99 9.38
N ALA A 62 4.70 -6.26 8.73
CA ALA A 62 3.53 -5.40 8.69
C ALA A 62 2.36 -6.00 9.48
N ILE A 63 1.45 -5.12 9.91
CA ILE A 63 0.17 -5.49 10.51
C ILE A 63 -0.97 -4.84 9.72
N GLY A 64 -2.13 -5.51 9.65
CA GLY A 64 -3.27 -4.99 8.89
C GLY A 64 -4.64 -5.47 9.35
N GLU A 65 -4.75 -6.35 10.35
CA GLU A 65 -5.99 -7.06 10.69
C GLU A 65 -7.20 -6.15 10.90
N SER A 66 -7.04 -5.05 11.62
CA SER A 66 -8.12 -4.09 11.89
C SER A 66 -8.23 -2.96 10.86
N CYS A 67 -7.24 -2.83 9.96
CA CYS A 67 -7.03 -1.63 9.15
C CYS A 67 -7.06 -1.85 7.62
N ALA A 68 -6.89 -3.09 7.16
CA ALA A 68 -6.97 -3.47 5.76
C ALA A 68 -8.38 -3.98 5.42
N LEU A 69 -9.32 -3.05 5.21
CA LEU A 69 -10.76 -3.34 5.21
C LEU A 69 -11.39 -3.13 3.83
N GLY A 70 -11.75 -4.23 3.17
CA GLY A 70 -12.41 -4.23 1.86
C GLY A 70 -13.63 -3.31 1.76
N GLY A 71 -13.74 -2.59 0.62
CA GLY A 71 -14.89 -1.73 0.31
C GLY A 71 -14.95 -0.40 1.07
N THR A 72 -13.98 -0.11 1.94
CA THR A 72 -13.93 1.16 2.67
C THR A 72 -13.51 2.33 1.77
N ARG A 73 -13.86 3.53 2.22
CA ARG A 73 -13.63 4.82 1.54
C ARG A 73 -12.92 5.79 2.47
N ALA A 74 -12.30 6.82 1.90
CA ALA A 74 -11.57 7.83 2.67
C ALA A 74 -12.47 8.53 3.71
N ASP A 75 -13.71 8.88 3.35
CA ASP A 75 -14.68 9.52 4.25
C ASP A 75 -15.03 8.67 5.49
N GLN A 76 -14.96 7.34 5.36
CA GLN A 76 -15.22 6.42 6.48
C GLN A 76 -14.07 6.43 7.48
N TRP A 77 -12.82 6.47 6.99
CA TRP A 77 -11.62 6.50 7.83
C TRP A 77 -11.46 7.79 8.65
N ASN A 78 -12.17 8.86 8.28
CA ASN A 78 -12.25 10.08 9.08
C ASN A 78 -13.23 10.02 10.25
N LYS A 79 -14.06 8.98 10.34
CA LYS A 79 -15.00 8.82 11.44
C LYS A 79 -14.30 8.28 12.70
N PRO A 80 -14.78 8.64 13.90
CA PRO A 80 -14.18 8.20 15.17
C PRO A 80 -13.95 6.68 15.24
N GLU A 81 -14.92 5.88 14.82
CA GLU A 81 -14.85 4.41 14.92
C GLU A 81 -13.79 3.77 14.01
N TYR A 82 -13.34 4.45 12.96
CA TYR A 82 -12.23 3.98 12.11
C TYR A 82 -10.89 4.53 12.60
N ARG A 83 -10.86 5.78 13.09
CA ARG A 83 -9.66 6.34 13.73
C ARG A 83 -9.25 5.56 14.97
N GLU A 84 -10.22 5.09 15.75
CA GLU A 84 -9.98 4.22 16.90
C GLU A 84 -9.28 2.92 16.51
N LYS A 85 -9.61 2.32 15.36
CA LYS A 85 -8.93 1.10 14.86
C LYS A 85 -7.44 1.34 14.60
N ILE A 86 -7.09 2.52 14.07
CA ILE A 86 -5.69 2.91 13.82
C ILE A 86 -4.98 3.08 15.16
N LEU A 87 -5.60 3.79 16.11
CA LEU A 87 -5.03 4.01 17.44
C LEU A 87 -4.82 2.68 18.19
N ASP A 88 -5.80 1.78 18.16
CA ASP A 88 -5.73 0.46 18.80
C ASP A 88 -4.61 -0.39 18.19
N ALA A 89 -4.47 -0.41 16.86
CA ALA A 89 -3.41 -1.15 16.18
C ALA A 89 -2.02 -0.62 16.56
N LEU A 90 -1.85 0.71 16.60
CA LEU A 90 -0.60 1.37 16.96
C LEU A 90 -0.26 1.19 18.46
N ALA A 91 -1.27 1.19 19.35
CA ALA A 91 -1.09 0.95 20.77
C ALA A 91 -0.67 -0.49 21.08
N LEU A 92 -1.16 -1.47 20.30
CA LEU A 92 -0.73 -2.87 20.40
C LEU A 92 0.68 -3.09 19.83
N SER A 93 1.13 -2.21 18.93
CA SER A 93 2.35 -2.39 18.13
C SER A 93 3.20 -1.11 18.17
N PRO A 94 3.79 -0.77 19.34
CA PRO A 94 4.42 0.54 19.58
C PRO A 94 5.68 0.79 18.72
N THR A 95 6.21 -0.24 18.06
CA THR A 95 7.35 -0.15 17.13
C THR A 95 6.95 0.33 15.74
N VAL A 96 5.65 0.33 15.41
CA VAL A 96 5.15 0.81 14.11
C VAL A 96 5.41 2.30 13.98
N ASP A 97 6.23 2.67 13.01
CA ASP A 97 6.61 4.04 12.67
C ASP A 97 6.26 4.43 11.22
N MET A 98 5.75 3.49 10.44
CA MET A 98 5.38 3.67 9.04
C MET A 98 3.95 3.23 8.76
N ILE A 99 3.27 3.93 7.85
CA ILE A 99 1.96 3.55 7.32
C ILE A 99 2.10 3.21 5.82
N HIS A 100 1.45 2.13 5.38
CA HIS A 100 1.14 1.90 3.97
C HIS A 100 -0.35 2.17 3.76
N LEU A 101 -0.69 3.26 3.07
CA LEU A 101 -2.08 3.71 2.90
C LEU A 101 -2.53 3.54 1.44
N ILE A 102 -3.51 2.65 1.21
CA ILE A 102 -4.16 2.47 -0.10
C ILE A 102 -5.65 2.79 0.01
N ILE A 103 -6.05 3.98 -0.43
CA ILE A 103 -7.43 4.44 -0.29
C ILE A 103 -7.84 5.41 -1.42
N GLY A 104 -9.15 5.55 -1.63
CA GLY A 104 -9.78 6.46 -2.60
C GLY A 104 -10.41 5.78 -3.81
N GLY A 105 -10.07 4.51 -4.08
CA GLY A 105 -10.60 3.77 -5.22
C GLY A 105 -12.11 3.56 -5.12
N ASN A 106 -12.60 3.10 -3.96
CA ASN A 106 -14.04 2.95 -3.72
C ASN A 106 -14.80 4.28 -3.75
N ASP A 107 -14.15 5.40 -3.41
CA ASP A 107 -14.75 6.73 -3.52
C ASP A 107 -15.03 7.09 -4.97
N VAL A 108 -14.06 6.86 -5.87
CA VAL A 108 -14.24 7.05 -7.31
C VAL A 108 -15.27 6.07 -7.84
N LEU A 109 -15.12 4.76 -7.56
CA LEU A 109 -16.02 3.72 -8.05
C LEU A 109 -17.48 3.97 -7.64
N LYS A 110 -17.73 4.44 -6.41
CA LYS A 110 -19.08 4.82 -5.95
C LYS A 110 -19.72 5.90 -6.83
N ARG A 111 -18.91 6.78 -7.45
CA ARG A 111 -19.40 7.83 -8.35
C ARG A 111 -19.58 7.36 -9.79
N ILE A 112 -18.76 6.41 -10.22
CA ILE A 112 -18.63 6.09 -11.64
C ILE A 112 -19.20 4.73 -12.04
N ARG A 113 -19.44 3.80 -11.12
CA ARG A 113 -19.79 2.39 -11.43
C ARG A 113 -21.02 2.21 -12.33
N ASP A 114 -21.96 3.15 -12.28
CA ASP A 114 -23.23 3.13 -13.02
C ASP A 114 -23.54 4.48 -13.70
N THR A 115 -22.57 5.41 -13.71
CA THR A 115 -22.77 6.79 -14.15
C THR A 115 -21.61 7.25 -15.03
N ASN A 116 -21.92 7.65 -16.26
CA ASN A 116 -20.94 8.35 -17.11
C ASN A 116 -20.84 9.81 -16.67
N VAL A 117 -19.84 10.09 -15.84
CA VAL A 117 -19.61 11.43 -15.27
C VAL A 117 -19.15 12.47 -16.31
N PHE A 118 -18.71 12.05 -17.51
CA PHE A 118 -18.35 12.97 -18.58
C PHE A 118 -19.57 13.55 -19.31
N THR A 119 -20.68 12.81 -19.33
CA THR A 119 -21.94 13.28 -19.92
C THR A 119 -22.93 13.79 -18.87
N ALA A 120 -22.95 13.18 -17.69
CA ALA A 120 -23.90 13.53 -16.63
C ALA A 120 -23.48 14.80 -15.86
N TRP A 121 -22.18 15.09 -15.74
CA TRP A 121 -21.67 16.17 -14.89
C TRP A 121 -20.87 17.19 -15.69
N SER A 122 -20.87 18.44 -15.23
CA SER A 122 -19.91 19.44 -15.69
C SER A 122 -18.51 19.11 -15.20
N GLU A 123 -17.49 19.60 -15.90
CA GLU A 123 -16.09 19.47 -15.49
C GLU A 123 -15.86 20.02 -14.07
N LYS A 124 -16.36 21.22 -13.78
CA LYS A 124 -16.33 21.81 -12.43
C LYS A 124 -16.94 20.91 -11.36
N LYS A 125 -18.02 20.19 -11.67
CA LYS A 125 -18.61 19.23 -10.73
C LYS A 125 -17.67 18.04 -10.54
N ARG A 126 -17.13 17.45 -11.61
CA ARG A 126 -16.15 16.35 -11.49
C ARG A 126 -14.96 16.76 -10.62
N ASP A 127 -14.35 17.91 -10.89
CA ASP A 127 -13.22 18.40 -10.10
C ASP A 127 -13.55 18.57 -8.63
N LYS A 128 -14.71 19.18 -8.33
CA LYS A 128 -15.16 19.32 -6.94
C LYS A 128 -15.30 17.97 -6.23
N GLU A 129 -15.82 16.95 -6.92
CA GLU A 129 -15.98 15.62 -6.32
C GLU A 129 -14.64 14.95 -6.06
N TRP A 130 -13.67 15.10 -6.97
CA TRP A 130 -12.30 14.60 -6.77
C TRP A 130 -11.55 15.36 -5.68
N ASP A 131 -11.77 16.68 -5.56
CA ASP A 131 -11.20 17.52 -4.50
C ASP A 131 -11.73 17.11 -3.12
N LEU A 132 -13.02 16.77 -3.01
CA LEU A 132 -13.61 16.30 -1.75
C LEU A 132 -12.95 14.99 -1.29
N ILE A 133 -12.77 14.03 -2.20
CA ILE A 133 -12.10 12.77 -1.86
C ILE A 133 -10.64 13.02 -1.46
N ALA A 134 -9.93 13.89 -2.18
CA ALA A 134 -8.56 14.25 -1.83
C ALA A 134 -8.46 14.95 -0.47
N ALA A 135 -9.47 15.76 -0.08
CA ALA A 135 -9.54 16.36 1.25
C ALA A 135 -9.74 15.30 2.33
N ASP A 136 -10.63 14.32 2.11
CA ASP A 136 -10.79 13.20 3.05
C ASP A 136 -9.48 12.41 3.23
N ILE A 137 -8.74 12.18 2.14
CA ILE A 137 -7.42 11.52 2.19
C ILE A 137 -6.41 12.38 2.95
N ARG A 138 -6.41 13.71 2.75
CA ARG A 138 -5.55 14.64 3.50
C ARG A 138 -5.79 14.51 4.98
N ASP A 139 -7.05 14.61 5.41
CA ASP A 139 -7.42 14.55 6.82
C ASP A 139 -6.97 13.23 7.46
N LEU A 140 -7.05 12.12 6.72
CA LEU A 140 -6.57 10.82 7.19
C LEU A 140 -5.03 10.76 7.29
N VAL A 141 -4.31 11.25 6.29
CA VAL A 141 -2.84 11.30 6.30
C VAL A 141 -2.32 12.19 7.43
N GLU A 142 -2.90 13.37 7.59
CA GLU A 142 -2.54 14.32 8.66
C GLU A 142 -2.90 13.75 10.04
N PHE A 143 -4.03 13.05 10.17
CA PHE A 143 -4.36 12.31 11.39
C PHE A 143 -3.28 11.28 11.71
N CYS A 144 -2.88 10.43 10.76
CA CYS A 144 -1.84 9.42 10.99
C CYS A 144 -0.52 10.06 11.42
N LEU A 145 -0.06 11.10 10.72
CA LEU A 145 1.20 11.80 11.04
C LEU A 145 1.12 12.67 12.31
N SER A 146 -0.07 12.95 12.82
CA SER A 146 -0.24 13.62 14.12
C SER A 146 0.07 12.69 15.30
N ILE A 147 0.07 11.37 15.07
CA ILE A 147 0.37 10.37 16.10
C ILE A 147 1.89 10.29 16.22
N GLU A 148 2.39 10.51 17.44
CA GLU A 148 3.83 10.70 17.67
C GLU A 148 4.69 9.56 17.11
N GLN A 149 4.27 8.30 17.23
CA GLN A 149 5.06 7.16 16.74
C GLN A 149 5.18 7.12 15.21
N VAL A 150 4.20 7.65 14.47
CA VAL A 150 4.17 7.58 13.01
C VAL A 150 5.06 8.67 12.42
N LYS A 151 6.06 8.27 11.64
CA LYS A 151 7.05 9.17 11.04
C LYS A 151 6.97 9.22 9.51
N CYS A 152 6.38 8.20 8.89
CA CYS A 152 6.27 8.09 7.45
C CYS A 152 4.91 7.51 7.04
N VAL A 153 4.28 8.10 6.03
CA VAL A 153 3.10 7.56 5.35
C VAL A 153 3.44 7.37 3.87
N GLY A 154 3.49 6.12 3.43
CA GLY A 154 3.48 5.77 2.01
C GLY A 154 2.05 5.79 1.49
N LEU A 155 1.67 6.86 0.79
CA LEU A 155 0.37 7.00 0.14
C LEU A 155 0.41 6.30 -1.21
N ALA A 156 -0.03 5.05 -1.26
CA ALA A 156 0.04 4.23 -2.45
C ALA A 156 -1.06 4.58 -3.46
N GLY A 157 -0.65 4.79 -4.71
CA GLY A 157 -1.55 4.93 -5.84
C GLY A 157 -2.06 3.58 -6.35
N TYR A 158 -3.21 3.62 -7.01
CA TYR A 158 -3.70 2.48 -7.79
C TYR A 158 -2.95 2.35 -9.13
N ASP A 159 -3.19 1.24 -9.83
CA ASP A 159 -2.91 1.09 -11.27
C ASP A 159 -4.25 1.05 -12.05
N TYR A 160 -4.20 0.88 -13.37
CA TYR A 160 -5.35 0.95 -14.28
C TYR A 160 -6.36 -0.18 -14.08
N LEU A 161 -7.65 0.16 -14.01
CA LEU A 161 -8.71 -0.85 -13.93
C LEU A 161 -8.94 -1.50 -15.30
N ASN A 162 -9.54 -2.68 -15.34
CA ASN A 162 -10.09 -3.27 -16.55
C ASN A 162 -11.62 -3.14 -16.54
N ALA A 163 -12.14 -2.07 -17.16
CA ALA A 163 -13.56 -1.73 -17.12
C ALA A 163 -14.43 -2.81 -17.79
N SER A 164 -13.95 -3.43 -18.88
CA SER A 164 -14.70 -4.48 -19.57
C SER A 164 -14.79 -5.74 -18.72
N THR A 165 -13.67 -6.18 -18.14
CA THR A 165 -13.65 -7.35 -17.26
C THR A 165 -14.47 -7.10 -16.00
N ALA A 166 -14.39 -5.91 -15.41
CA ALA A 166 -15.20 -5.54 -14.25
C ALA A 166 -16.69 -5.60 -14.55
N LYS A 167 -17.13 -5.03 -15.69
CA LYS A 167 -18.53 -5.12 -16.13
C LYS A 167 -19.01 -6.56 -16.25
N GLU A 168 -18.19 -7.41 -16.84
CA GLU A 168 -18.58 -8.79 -17.12
C GLU A 168 -18.55 -9.66 -15.86
N ALA A 169 -17.42 -9.69 -15.16
CA ALA A 169 -17.19 -10.55 -14.00
C ALA A 169 -18.11 -10.16 -12.82
N LEU A 170 -18.17 -8.88 -12.49
CA LEU A 170 -19.00 -8.40 -11.37
C LEU A 170 -20.49 -8.37 -11.74
N GLY A 171 -20.81 -8.20 -13.03
CA GLY A 171 -22.18 -8.34 -13.55
C GLY A 171 -22.79 -9.71 -13.29
N MET A 172 -22.01 -10.79 -13.44
CA MET A 172 -22.48 -12.15 -13.11
C MET A 172 -22.74 -12.35 -11.61
N LEU A 173 -22.09 -11.55 -10.75
CA LEU A 173 -22.31 -11.54 -9.31
C LEU A 173 -23.46 -10.61 -8.89
N GLY A 174 -24.22 -10.06 -9.86
CA GLY A 174 -25.34 -9.17 -9.62
C GLY A 174 -24.93 -7.74 -9.25
N GLN A 175 -23.67 -7.36 -9.48
CA GLN A 175 -23.19 -6.00 -9.24
C GLN A 175 -23.20 -5.18 -10.53
N ASN A 176 -23.65 -3.93 -10.46
CA ASN A 176 -23.64 -3.05 -11.63
C ASN A 176 -22.32 -2.27 -11.72
N PHE A 177 -21.49 -2.63 -12.70
CA PHE A 177 -20.22 -1.98 -13.06
C PHE A 177 -20.16 -1.70 -14.57
N ASP A 178 -21.22 -1.11 -15.14
CA ASP A 178 -21.25 -0.74 -16.57
C ASP A 178 -20.59 0.61 -16.88
N PHE A 179 -20.18 1.34 -15.83
CA PHE A 179 -19.58 2.67 -15.87
C PHE A 179 -20.41 3.70 -16.65
N GLY A 180 -21.74 3.51 -16.72
CA GLY A 180 -22.63 4.31 -17.56
C GLY A 180 -22.23 4.32 -19.05
N GLY A 181 -21.47 3.33 -19.51
CA GLY A 181 -20.95 3.27 -20.87
C GLY A 181 -19.71 4.15 -21.13
N MET A 182 -18.96 4.54 -20.11
CA MET A 182 -17.65 5.17 -20.29
C MET A 182 -16.67 4.26 -21.04
N SER A 183 -15.79 4.86 -21.86
CA SER A 183 -14.64 4.13 -22.42
C SER A 183 -13.63 3.76 -21.34
N GLN A 184 -12.73 2.82 -21.64
CA GLN A 184 -11.61 2.46 -20.77
C GLN A 184 -10.77 3.70 -20.38
N GLU A 185 -10.46 4.54 -21.36
CA GLU A 185 -9.74 5.81 -21.15
C GLU A 185 -10.50 6.74 -20.18
N GLN A 186 -11.82 6.85 -20.30
CA GLN A 186 -12.63 7.69 -19.41
C GLN A 186 -12.65 7.17 -17.97
N VAL A 187 -12.77 5.85 -17.78
CA VAL A 187 -12.67 5.23 -16.44
C VAL A 187 -11.31 5.50 -15.83
N ASN A 188 -10.24 5.25 -16.57
CA ASN A 188 -8.87 5.53 -16.12
C ASN A 188 -8.64 7.01 -15.84
N ALA A 189 -9.18 7.92 -16.66
CA ALA A 189 -9.07 9.37 -16.45
C ALA A 189 -9.69 9.81 -15.12
N CYS A 190 -10.76 9.17 -14.65
CA CYS A 190 -11.35 9.44 -13.33
C CYS A 190 -10.40 9.05 -12.19
N MET A 191 -9.76 7.87 -12.30
CA MET A 191 -8.78 7.42 -11.31
C MET A 191 -7.51 8.28 -11.33
N ILE A 192 -6.99 8.62 -12.52
CA ILE A 192 -5.84 9.53 -12.72
C ILE A 192 -6.10 10.90 -12.08
N ALA A 193 -7.32 11.43 -12.22
CA ALA A 193 -7.67 12.72 -11.64
C ALA A 193 -7.53 12.74 -10.11
N LEU A 194 -7.91 11.66 -9.42
CA LEU A 194 -7.70 11.54 -7.97
C LEU A 194 -6.23 11.31 -7.63
N GLU A 195 -5.54 10.45 -8.35
CA GLU A 195 -4.13 10.13 -8.09
C GLU A 195 -3.20 11.33 -8.28
N LYS A 196 -3.50 12.22 -9.25
CA LYS A 196 -2.81 13.50 -9.38
C LYS A 196 -2.92 14.33 -8.09
N ARG A 197 -4.10 14.36 -7.48
CA ARG A 197 -4.35 15.08 -6.21
C ARG A 197 -3.63 14.41 -5.04
N LYS A 198 -3.59 13.06 -4.99
CA LYS A 198 -2.80 12.31 -3.99
C LYS A 198 -1.31 12.64 -4.10
N LYS A 199 -0.77 12.68 -5.32
CA LYS A 199 0.62 13.11 -5.58
C LYS A 199 0.89 14.53 -5.08
N ASP A 200 0.03 15.48 -5.44
CA ASP A 200 0.18 16.89 -5.05
C ASP A 200 0.03 17.07 -3.52
N LEU A 201 -0.87 16.31 -2.90
CA LEU A 201 -1.05 16.25 -1.44
C LEU A 201 0.22 15.74 -0.75
N ALA A 202 0.78 14.61 -1.18
CA ALA A 202 1.98 14.03 -0.57
C ALA A 202 3.16 15.01 -0.63
N ALA A 203 3.34 15.70 -1.76
CA ALA A 203 4.36 16.74 -1.90
C ALA A 203 4.18 17.92 -0.92
N SER A 204 2.96 18.16 -0.43
CA SER A 204 2.64 19.24 0.50
C SER A 204 2.71 18.85 1.99
N ILE A 205 2.84 17.56 2.30
CA ILE A 205 2.79 17.04 3.69
C ILE A 205 4.13 16.40 4.05
N LYS A 206 4.83 16.98 5.02
CA LYS A 206 6.08 16.41 5.54
C LYS A 206 5.82 15.02 6.13
N GLY A 207 6.62 14.04 5.69
CA GLY A 207 6.48 12.65 6.11
C GLY A 207 5.51 11.82 5.25
N CYS A 208 4.90 12.41 4.22
CA CYS A 208 4.09 11.68 3.26
C CYS A 208 4.86 11.51 1.94
N VAL A 209 4.86 10.28 1.40
CA VAL A 209 5.46 9.96 0.10
C VAL A 209 4.39 9.31 -0.77
N TYR A 210 4.23 9.82 -2.00
CA TYR A 210 3.33 9.20 -2.97
C TYR A 210 4.03 8.05 -3.69
N ILE A 211 3.40 6.87 -3.74
CA ILE A 211 3.91 5.71 -4.47
C ILE A 211 3.11 5.59 -5.77
N HIS A 212 3.70 6.05 -6.88
CA HIS A 212 3.06 6.08 -8.19
C HIS A 212 3.07 4.71 -8.85
N ASN A 213 1.89 4.14 -9.11
CA ASN A 213 1.75 2.80 -9.69
C ASN A 213 1.09 2.79 -11.08
N PHE A 214 0.55 3.89 -11.62
CA PHE A 214 -0.09 3.83 -12.94
C PHE A 214 0.86 3.44 -14.06
N GLY A 215 0.47 2.42 -14.82
CA GLY A 215 1.26 1.86 -15.91
C GLY A 215 2.39 0.96 -15.42
N LEU A 216 2.55 0.74 -14.11
CA LEU A 216 3.58 -0.14 -13.58
C LEU A 216 3.35 -1.57 -14.04
N LEU A 217 2.11 -2.05 -14.01
CA LEU A 217 1.75 -3.40 -14.41
C LEU A 217 1.78 -3.56 -15.93
N GLN A 218 1.39 -2.53 -16.69
CA GLN A 218 1.58 -2.51 -18.15
C GLN A 218 3.06 -2.61 -18.52
N HIS A 219 3.94 -1.86 -17.84
CA HIS A 219 5.38 -1.96 -18.02
C HIS A 219 5.92 -3.35 -17.63
N HIS A 220 5.54 -3.85 -16.45
CA HIS A 220 6.03 -5.11 -15.92
C HIS A 220 5.68 -6.30 -16.81
N PHE A 221 4.42 -6.39 -17.25
CA PHE A 221 3.97 -7.45 -18.14
C PHE A 221 4.24 -7.14 -19.62
N ASN A 222 4.84 -5.98 -19.93
CA ASN A 222 5.15 -5.50 -21.28
C ASN A 222 3.92 -5.56 -22.21
N ASP A 223 2.77 -5.10 -21.71
CA ASP A 223 1.50 -5.03 -22.43
C ASP A 223 0.82 -3.66 -22.19
N PRO A 224 0.81 -2.77 -23.19
CA PRO A 224 1.41 -2.95 -24.52
C PRO A 224 2.94 -3.02 -24.50
N GLU A 225 3.51 -3.64 -25.54
CA GLU A 225 4.97 -3.72 -25.71
C GLU A 225 5.60 -2.31 -25.71
N GLY A 226 6.70 -2.16 -24.97
CA GLY A 226 7.46 -0.91 -24.90
C GLY A 226 6.83 0.16 -24.00
N THR A 227 5.85 -0.21 -23.17
CA THR A 227 5.26 0.69 -22.18
C THR A 227 6.33 1.26 -21.24
N PRO A 228 6.44 2.59 -21.06
CA PRO A 228 7.43 3.17 -20.16
C PRO A 228 7.09 2.89 -18.69
N LEU A 229 8.13 2.70 -17.88
CA LEU A 229 8.01 2.64 -16.43
C LEU A 229 7.42 3.97 -15.91
N PRO A 230 6.52 3.95 -14.91
CA PRO A 230 6.08 5.17 -14.23
C PRO A 230 7.23 5.95 -13.61
N GLY A 231 7.10 7.27 -13.55
CA GLY A 231 8.06 8.13 -12.88
C GLY A 231 8.12 7.89 -11.37
N ALA A 232 9.33 7.90 -10.82
CA ALA A 232 9.58 7.81 -9.38
C ALA A 232 9.61 9.20 -8.70
N PRO A 233 9.45 9.27 -7.35
CA PRO A 233 9.68 10.51 -6.62
C PRO A 233 11.11 11.05 -6.77
N PRO A 234 11.32 12.37 -6.66
CA PRO A 234 10.29 13.41 -6.50
C PRO A 234 9.70 13.95 -7.81
N GLU A 235 10.29 13.66 -8.97
CA GLU A 235 9.90 14.31 -10.23
C GLU A 235 8.66 13.68 -10.87
N TYR A 236 8.43 12.38 -10.68
CA TYR A 236 7.34 11.60 -11.28
C TYR A 236 7.18 11.85 -12.79
N VAL A 237 8.30 12.01 -13.51
CA VAL A 237 8.27 12.23 -14.96
C VAL A 237 7.80 10.96 -15.65
N SER A 238 6.81 11.13 -16.52
CA SER A 238 5.81 10.13 -16.96
C SER A 238 4.71 9.90 -15.91
N PHE A 239 3.88 10.94 -15.70
CA PHE A 239 2.63 10.86 -14.94
C PHE A 239 1.39 11.19 -15.83
N PRO A 240 0.41 10.28 -15.92
CA PRO A 240 0.51 8.87 -15.50
C PRO A 240 1.62 8.14 -16.29
N GLY A 241 2.11 7.02 -15.76
CA GLY A 241 2.92 6.10 -16.56
C GLY A 241 2.00 5.32 -17.51
N GLY A 242 2.53 4.43 -18.34
CA GLY A 242 1.67 3.57 -19.15
C GLY A 242 0.94 4.23 -20.32
N ASP A 243 -0.04 3.50 -20.86
CA ASP A 243 -1.05 3.96 -21.79
C ASP A 243 -2.39 4.13 -21.05
N PRO A 244 -2.85 5.38 -20.79
CA PRO A 244 -4.12 5.66 -20.11
C PRO A 244 -5.35 5.13 -20.81
N ALA A 245 -5.28 4.87 -22.13
CA ALA A 245 -6.40 4.35 -22.90
C ALA A 245 -6.59 2.84 -22.71
N ARG A 246 -5.64 2.16 -22.06
CA ARG A 246 -5.63 0.71 -21.87
C ARG A 246 -5.81 0.32 -20.39
N PRO A 247 -6.38 -0.87 -20.11
CA PRO A 247 -6.45 -1.39 -18.75
C PRO A 247 -5.07 -1.87 -18.27
N MET A 248 -4.95 -2.27 -17.00
CA MET A 248 -3.86 -3.16 -16.63
C MET A 248 -4.01 -4.51 -17.36
N PRO A 249 -2.92 -5.22 -17.69
CA PRO A 249 -2.98 -6.47 -18.45
C PRO A 249 -3.73 -7.58 -17.73
N ASP A 250 -4.32 -8.52 -18.48
CA ASP A 250 -5.02 -9.68 -17.90
C ASP A 250 -4.11 -10.53 -16.99
N ALA A 251 -2.81 -10.59 -17.28
CA ALA A 251 -1.80 -11.27 -16.45
C ALA A 251 -1.64 -10.64 -15.06
N ALA A 252 -2.09 -9.41 -14.85
CA ALA A 252 -2.04 -8.74 -13.56
C ALA A 252 -3.09 -9.26 -12.57
N PHE A 253 -4.03 -10.10 -13.00
CA PHE A 253 -5.14 -10.57 -12.19
C PHE A 253 -5.01 -12.06 -11.83
N THR A 254 -5.58 -12.43 -10.69
CA THR A 254 -5.80 -13.84 -10.37
C THR A 254 -7.04 -14.34 -11.12
N LYS A 255 -6.85 -15.34 -11.98
CA LYS A 255 -7.95 -15.95 -12.73
C LYS A 255 -9.06 -16.46 -11.82
N VAL A 256 -10.29 -16.15 -12.19
CA VAL A 256 -11.49 -16.62 -11.49
C VAL A 256 -12.37 -17.41 -12.43
N SER A 257 -13.01 -18.46 -11.92
CA SER A 257 -13.95 -19.28 -12.66
C SER A 257 -15.33 -19.19 -12.02
N PHE A 258 -16.32 -18.71 -12.77
CA PHE A 258 -17.71 -18.63 -12.30
C PHE A 258 -18.67 -18.87 -13.46
N GLY A 259 -19.77 -19.59 -13.21
CA GLY A 259 -20.77 -19.88 -14.24
C GLY A 259 -20.23 -20.70 -15.42
N GLY A 260 -19.19 -21.51 -15.21
CA GLY A 260 -18.54 -22.30 -16.28
C GLY A 260 -17.68 -21.49 -17.24
N ARG A 261 -17.37 -20.22 -16.92
CA ARG A 261 -16.49 -19.34 -17.70
C ARG A 261 -15.29 -18.94 -16.86
N GLU A 262 -14.14 -18.82 -17.50
CA GLU A 262 -12.90 -18.30 -16.91
C GLU A 262 -12.75 -16.82 -17.25
N PHE A 263 -12.35 -16.02 -16.26
CA PHE A 263 -12.02 -14.60 -16.39
C PHE A 263 -10.60 -14.38 -15.92
N ALA A 264 -9.90 -13.42 -16.53
CA ALA A 264 -8.58 -13.01 -16.09
C ALA A 264 -8.56 -12.61 -14.60
N GLY A 265 -9.67 -12.02 -14.13
CA GLY A 265 -9.98 -11.71 -12.74
C GLY A 265 -11.31 -10.97 -12.70
N ASP A 266 -11.46 -10.07 -11.74
CA ASP A 266 -12.66 -9.21 -11.64
C ASP A 266 -12.47 -7.81 -12.24
N GLY A 267 -11.33 -7.55 -12.87
CA GLY A 267 -11.01 -6.27 -13.50
C GLY A 267 -10.74 -5.11 -12.53
N ILE A 268 -10.77 -5.36 -11.21
CA ILE A 268 -10.52 -4.36 -10.17
C ILE A 268 -9.35 -4.75 -9.27
N HIS A 269 -9.24 -6.01 -8.86
CA HIS A 269 -8.28 -6.45 -7.84
C HIS A 269 -7.09 -7.19 -8.45
N PRO A 270 -5.88 -6.64 -8.37
CA PRO A 270 -4.67 -7.31 -8.83
C PRO A 270 -4.42 -8.65 -8.10
N GLY A 271 -3.75 -9.57 -8.77
CA GLY A 271 -3.26 -10.80 -8.17
C GLY A 271 -2.01 -10.59 -7.29
N GLU A 272 -1.55 -11.65 -6.63
CA GLU A 272 -0.39 -11.58 -5.73
C GLU A 272 0.88 -11.08 -6.42
N GLU A 273 1.16 -11.54 -7.65
CA GLU A 273 2.32 -11.10 -8.42
C GLU A 273 2.27 -9.59 -8.70
N ALA A 274 1.13 -9.09 -9.17
CA ALA A 274 0.94 -7.68 -9.44
C ALA A 274 1.08 -6.82 -8.17
N HIS A 275 0.50 -7.26 -7.06
CA HIS A 275 0.73 -6.60 -5.77
C HIS A 275 2.20 -6.61 -5.35
N MET A 276 2.93 -7.72 -5.54
CA MET A 276 4.36 -7.77 -5.26
C MET A 276 5.16 -6.77 -6.12
N VAL A 277 4.83 -6.62 -7.40
CA VAL A 277 5.45 -5.61 -8.28
C VAL A 277 5.24 -4.19 -7.73
N MET A 278 4.01 -3.86 -7.35
CA MET A 278 3.68 -2.57 -6.75
C MET A 278 4.36 -2.34 -5.40
N LEU A 279 4.45 -3.38 -4.56
CA LEU A 279 5.11 -3.29 -3.26
C LEU A 279 6.62 -3.09 -3.41
N ARG A 280 7.27 -3.73 -4.38
CA ARG A 280 8.69 -3.48 -4.71
C ARG A 280 8.93 -2.03 -5.11
N ASN A 281 8.03 -1.47 -5.93
CA ASN A 281 8.06 -0.04 -6.25
C ASN A 281 7.90 0.83 -4.98
N GLY A 282 6.98 0.47 -4.08
CA GLY A 282 6.81 1.12 -2.78
C GLY A 282 8.06 1.05 -1.88
N MET A 283 8.75 -0.10 -1.86
CA MET A 283 10.01 -0.26 -1.13
C MET A 283 11.06 0.71 -1.65
N GLN A 284 11.23 0.79 -2.97
CA GLN A 284 12.22 1.67 -3.61
C GLN A 284 11.89 3.16 -3.42
N CYS A 285 10.61 3.54 -3.56
CA CYS A 285 10.19 4.93 -3.53
C CYS A 285 10.06 5.51 -2.11
N CYS A 286 9.71 4.68 -1.13
CA CYS A 286 9.30 5.15 0.19
C CYS A 286 10.13 4.52 1.33
N TYR A 287 10.05 3.20 1.49
CA TYR A 287 10.49 2.55 2.73
C TYR A 287 12.00 2.39 2.84
N VAL A 288 12.68 1.93 1.78
CA VAL A 288 14.15 1.78 1.78
C VAL A 288 14.84 3.13 2.03
N PRO A 289 14.49 4.24 1.34
CA PRO A 289 15.07 5.55 1.64
C PRO A 289 14.83 5.99 3.08
N TYR A 290 13.61 5.79 3.60
CA TYR A 290 13.28 6.15 4.97
C TYR A 290 14.13 5.37 5.99
N LEU A 291 14.17 4.04 5.88
CA LEU A 291 14.90 3.16 6.78
C LEU A 291 16.40 3.46 6.79
N ARG A 292 17.01 3.68 5.61
CA ARG A 292 18.43 4.06 5.52
C ARG A 292 18.72 5.39 6.21
N SER A 293 17.82 6.37 6.09
CA SER A 293 17.97 7.67 6.74
C SER A 293 17.97 7.58 8.27
N LEU A 294 17.34 6.55 8.85
CA LEU A 294 17.37 6.31 10.31
C LEU A 294 18.74 5.80 10.75
N THR A 295 19.29 4.84 10.01
CA THR A 295 20.62 4.26 10.31
C THR A 295 21.73 5.32 10.23
N GLU A 296 21.69 6.19 9.22
CA GLU A 296 22.67 7.28 9.07
C GLU A 296 22.63 8.29 10.22
N LYS A 297 21.42 8.63 10.69
CA LYS A 297 21.25 9.52 11.86
C LYS A 297 21.79 8.89 13.14
N GLN A 298 21.54 7.60 13.35
CA GLN A 298 22.07 6.87 14.51
C GLN A 298 23.60 6.82 14.49
N ALA A 299 24.20 6.51 13.34
CA ALA A 299 25.66 6.48 13.18
C ALA A 299 26.31 7.86 13.44
N THR A 300 25.65 8.94 13.02
CA THR A 300 26.13 10.31 13.26
C THR A 300 26.07 10.69 14.74
N ALA A 301 24.95 10.39 15.42
CA ALA A 301 24.79 10.67 16.85
C ALA A 301 25.85 9.94 17.70
N GLU A 302 26.15 8.68 17.39
CA GLU A 302 27.20 7.92 18.09
C GLU A 302 28.61 8.48 17.85
N HIS A 303 28.87 9.12 16.71
CA HIS A 303 30.15 9.75 16.41
C HIS A 303 30.36 11.04 17.22
N ASP A 304 29.31 11.86 17.31
CA ASP A 304 29.35 13.13 18.04
C ASP A 304 29.54 12.90 19.55
N ASP A 305 28.84 11.92 20.14
CA ASP A 305 29.00 11.54 21.55
C ASP A 305 30.42 11.06 21.90
N ARG A 306 31.11 10.43 20.95
CA ARG A 306 32.51 9.97 21.14
C ARG A 306 33.54 11.08 20.98
N SER A 307 33.21 12.16 20.27
CA SER A 307 34.15 13.26 19.97
C SER A 307 34.05 14.44 20.93
N GLY A 308 32.91 14.63 21.61
CA GLY A 308 32.68 15.71 22.58
C GLY A 308 33.18 15.45 24.01
N GLY A 309 33.83 14.31 24.26
CA GLY A 309 34.29 13.88 25.59
C GLY A 309 35.76 14.19 25.95
N ASN A 310 36.46 15.02 25.18
CA ASN A 310 37.87 15.40 25.43
C ASN A 310 38.03 16.84 25.93
#